data_AF-A0A4R8VAI0-F1
#
_entry.id   AF-A0A4R8VAI0-F1
#
_cell.length_a   1.000
_cell.length_b   1.000
_cell.length_c   1.000
_cell.angle_alpha   90.00
_cell.angle_beta   90.00
_cell.angle_gamma   90.00
#
_symmetry.space_group_name_H-M   'P 1'
#
loop_
_entity.id
_entity.type
_entity.pdbx_description
1 polymer ?
#
loop_
_entity_poly.entity_id
_entity_poly.type
_entity_poly.pdbx_seq_one_letter_code
_entity_poly.pdbx_strand_id
1 'polypeptide(L)'
;MRLRSSIPLTIAGGTVLALAIAAPALALTRTWTSPTDASWSVASWGGGVPVAGDDVTFDGGPRSTYDLGNLTFGTFTFLSTHEVANGTGSITLHSGLNVLAPSVVRIDPLLSIDAPQVWSVEQGAELSFPSAVKTDGASALTLDIEGTMTIEATGNLDALATGCVIKDGSGLLRLLGGGGGMGTCAGDLAGLDVKAGEVAIVGSPNLGGKDFAVTGGALTGGTDSTAAVVHSLSLAAAGVLSPGATNGDDIGKIDLWGTSNWTGGTYQVDWDATAADSDYVHGANQAISVNGTKLDVRLAGSPSVGDAVKILGSDISYTGQFSSPEGVSLADGDEFTSNGQIYSIEYITQGAESGVLLHWLRAAPVPPPAPALADTGVDSWPVALGAFLVIGVGALLAARRRLRLFTTRRP
;
A
#
# COMPACT_ATOMS: atom_id res chain seq x y z
N MET A 1 -53.03 29.67 74.10
CA MET A 1 -52.04 30.39 73.26
C MET A 1 -51.85 29.60 71.97
N ARG A 2 -52.13 30.22 70.81
CA ARG A 2 -51.98 29.60 69.47
C ARG A 2 -50.60 29.95 68.93
N LEU A 3 -49.74 28.96 68.71
CA LEU A 3 -48.45 29.12 68.02
C LEU A 3 -48.66 28.89 66.51
N ARG A 4 -48.36 29.92 65.72
CA ARG A 4 -48.46 29.91 64.26
C ARG A 4 -47.19 29.29 63.67
N SER A 5 -47.39 28.37 62.73
CA SER A 5 -46.36 27.80 61.88
C SER A 5 -45.94 28.81 60.80
N SER A 6 -44.64 28.96 60.58
CA SER A 6 -44.06 29.71 59.46
C SER A 6 -43.00 28.85 58.78
N ILE A 7 -43.34 28.37 57.58
CA ILE A 7 -42.48 27.63 56.66
C ILE A 7 -41.75 28.63 55.77
N PRO A 8 -40.41 28.63 55.69
CA PRO A 8 -39.68 29.43 54.70
C PRO A 8 -39.79 28.78 53.32
N LEU A 9 -40.31 29.55 52.36
CA LEU A 9 -40.41 29.20 50.94
C LEU A 9 -39.08 29.57 50.26
N THR A 10 -38.23 28.59 49.97
CA THR A 10 -36.98 28.81 49.20
C THR A 10 -37.32 28.76 47.71
N ILE A 11 -37.33 29.92 47.04
CA ILE A 11 -37.48 30.03 45.60
C ILE A 11 -36.13 29.73 44.94
N ALA A 12 -35.96 28.50 44.45
CA ALA A 12 -34.84 28.14 43.58
C ALA A 12 -35.10 28.72 42.18
N GLY A 13 -34.48 29.86 41.88
CA GLY A 13 -34.42 30.40 40.52
C GLY A 13 -33.50 29.55 39.66
N GLY A 14 -34.08 28.63 38.88
CA GLY A 14 -33.35 27.87 37.86
C GLY A 14 -33.02 28.76 36.67
N THR A 15 -31.76 29.20 36.58
CA THR A 15 -31.21 29.74 35.34
C THR A 15 -31.11 28.60 34.32
N VAL A 16 -32.03 28.59 33.35
CA VAL A 16 -31.93 27.74 32.16
C VAL A 16 -30.80 28.30 31.31
N LEU A 17 -29.59 27.75 31.48
CA LEU A 17 -28.47 28.01 30.60
C LEU A 17 -28.81 27.36 29.24
N ALA A 18 -29.36 28.16 28.33
CA ALA A 18 -29.56 27.73 26.95
C ALA A 18 -28.17 27.54 26.32
N LEU A 19 -27.68 26.30 26.29
CA LEU A 19 -26.59 25.94 25.41
C LEU A 19 -27.08 26.14 23.98
N ALA A 20 -26.69 27.27 23.38
CA ALA A 20 -26.75 27.43 21.95
C ALA A 20 -25.81 26.39 21.35
N ILE A 21 -26.37 25.27 20.91
CA ILE A 21 -25.66 24.30 20.08
C ILE A 21 -25.38 25.06 18.79
N ALA A 22 -24.16 25.58 18.64
CA ALA A 22 -23.71 26.14 17.39
C ALA A 22 -23.85 25.03 16.34
N ALA A 23 -24.78 25.20 15.40
CA ALA A 23 -24.88 24.29 14.29
C ALA A 23 -23.52 24.31 13.57
N PRO A 24 -22.91 23.15 13.29
CA PRO A 24 -21.66 23.11 12.54
C PRO A 24 -21.89 23.85 11.23
N ALA A 25 -21.04 24.84 10.93
CA ALA A 25 -21.06 25.49 9.64
C ALA A 25 -20.83 24.41 8.58
N LEU A 26 -21.72 24.35 7.58
CA LEU A 26 -21.56 23.40 6.48
C LEU A 26 -20.26 23.75 5.74
N ALA A 27 -19.41 22.75 5.54
CA ALA A 27 -18.24 22.88 4.67
C ALA A 27 -18.69 23.40 3.31
N LEU A 28 -18.12 24.52 2.86
CA LEU A 28 -18.34 25.04 1.53
C LEU A 28 -17.27 24.46 0.60
N THR A 29 -17.68 24.05 -0.59
CA THR A 29 -16.74 23.70 -1.66
C THR A 29 -16.22 24.98 -2.33
N ARG A 30 -14.90 25.13 -2.38
CA ARG A 30 -14.19 26.21 -3.07
C ARG A 30 -13.48 25.64 -4.27
N THR A 31 -13.82 26.16 -5.45
CA THR A 31 -13.23 25.67 -6.70
C THR A 31 -12.13 26.63 -7.13
N TRP A 32 -10.91 26.13 -7.31
CA TRP A 32 -9.85 26.90 -7.93
C TRP A 32 -10.22 27.18 -9.39
N THR A 33 -10.29 28.46 -9.75
CA THR A 33 -10.67 28.91 -11.11
C THR A 33 -9.61 29.81 -11.74
N SER A 34 -8.49 30.04 -11.06
CA SER A 34 -7.41 30.87 -11.58
C SER A 34 -6.76 30.16 -12.77
N PRO A 35 -6.61 30.81 -13.94
CA PRO A 35 -6.08 30.16 -15.14
C PRO A 35 -4.56 29.96 -15.11
N THR A 36 -3.87 30.65 -14.21
CA THR A 36 -2.40 30.64 -14.05
C THR A 36 -2.01 30.47 -12.59
N ASP A 37 -0.71 30.34 -12.32
CA ASP A 37 -0.17 30.40 -10.97
C ASP A 37 -0.58 31.70 -10.27
N ALA A 38 -1.02 31.58 -9.03
CA ALA A 38 -1.41 32.67 -8.16
C ALA A 38 -1.36 32.20 -6.70
N SER A 39 -1.16 33.14 -5.78
CA SER A 39 -1.26 32.85 -4.36
C SER A 39 -2.73 32.67 -3.96
N TRP A 40 -3.02 31.69 -3.10
CA TRP A 40 -4.40 31.35 -2.71
C TRP A 40 -5.18 32.55 -2.14
N SER A 41 -4.51 33.45 -1.42
CA SER A 41 -5.11 34.66 -0.83
C SER A 41 -5.65 35.69 -1.84
N VAL A 42 -5.14 35.69 -3.08
CA VAL A 42 -5.49 36.67 -4.12
C VAL A 42 -5.99 36.03 -5.42
N ALA A 43 -5.99 34.70 -5.50
CA ALA A 43 -6.43 33.95 -6.67
C ALA A 43 -7.95 34.06 -6.90
N SER A 44 -8.36 33.65 -8.09
CA SER A 44 -9.79 33.52 -8.42
C SER A 44 -10.33 32.17 -7.93
N TRP A 45 -11.33 32.23 -7.05
CA TRP A 45 -12.02 31.07 -6.49
C TRP A 45 -13.52 31.12 -6.75
N GLY A 46 -14.09 30.01 -7.19
CA GLY A 46 -15.52 29.77 -7.08
C GLY A 46 -15.92 29.74 -5.60
N GLY A 47 -16.74 30.70 -5.17
CA GLY A 47 -17.18 30.84 -3.79
C GLY A 47 -16.35 31.80 -2.92
N GLY A 48 -15.16 32.22 -3.36
CA GLY A 48 -14.23 33.06 -2.58
C GLY A 48 -13.07 32.28 -1.98
N VAL A 49 -12.13 32.99 -1.35
CA VAL A 49 -10.90 32.42 -0.80
C VAL A 49 -11.24 31.33 0.24
N PRO A 50 -10.63 30.13 0.16
CA PRO A 50 -10.84 29.07 1.13
C PRO A 50 -10.51 29.49 2.56
N VAL A 51 -11.34 29.03 3.49
CA VAL A 51 -11.10 29.16 4.94
C VAL A 51 -11.07 27.78 5.59
N ALA A 52 -10.74 27.72 6.89
CA ALA A 52 -10.70 26.46 7.61
C ALA A 52 -12.06 25.73 7.57
N GLY A 53 -12.02 24.43 7.31
CA GLY A 53 -13.17 23.54 7.19
C GLY A 53 -13.78 23.45 5.79
N ASP A 54 -13.37 24.30 4.84
CA ASP A 54 -13.84 24.22 3.45
C ASP A 54 -13.29 22.98 2.74
N ASP A 55 -14.02 22.49 1.75
CA ASP A 55 -13.51 21.54 0.76
C ASP A 55 -12.90 22.31 -0.41
N VAL A 56 -11.81 21.82 -0.99
CA VAL A 56 -11.10 22.49 -2.09
C VAL A 56 -11.09 21.61 -3.32
N THR A 57 -11.56 22.14 -4.45
CA THR A 57 -11.56 21.47 -5.75
C THR A 57 -10.65 22.21 -6.72
N PHE A 58 -9.73 21.50 -7.36
CA PHE A 58 -8.87 22.03 -8.42
C PHE A 58 -9.40 21.58 -9.78
N ASP A 59 -9.99 22.54 -10.51
CA ASP A 59 -10.65 22.33 -11.81
C ASP A 59 -10.10 23.27 -12.91
N GLY A 60 -8.94 23.88 -12.67
CA GLY A 60 -8.32 24.81 -13.62
C GLY A 60 -6.91 25.21 -13.21
N GLY A 61 -6.17 25.80 -14.15
CA GLY A 61 -4.81 26.29 -13.95
C GLY A 61 -3.78 25.17 -13.65
N PRO A 62 -2.54 25.28 -14.14
CA PRO A 62 -1.55 24.22 -13.90
C PRO A 62 -0.96 24.26 -12.48
N ARG A 63 -1.13 25.36 -11.74
CA ARG A 63 -0.39 25.62 -10.50
C ARG A 63 -1.11 26.61 -9.59
N SER A 64 -0.88 26.50 -8.29
CA SER A 64 -1.24 27.47 -7.26
C SER A 64 -0.12 27.58 -6.22
N THR A 65 -0.07 28.68 -5.47
CA THR A 65 0.88 28.87 -4.36
C THR A 65 0.12 29.03 -3.04
N TYR A 66 0.25 28.06 -2.13
CA TYR A 66 -0.43 28.08 -0.84
C TYR A 66 0.20 29.11 0.11
N ASP A 67 -0.54 30.14 0.51
CA ASP A 67 -0.08 31.26 1.33
C ASP A 67 -1.03 31.64 2.48
N LEU A 68 -1.92 30.71 2.87
CA LEU A 68 -2.96 30.98 3.88
C LEU A 68 -2.52 30.67 5.34
N GLY A 69 -1.26 30.32 5.56
CA GLY A 69 -0.74 29.95 6.88
C GLY A 69 -1.07 28.51 7.25
N ASN A 70 -1.46 28.24 8.49
CA ASN A 70 -1.80 26.88 8.93
C ASN A 70 -3.32 26.73 8.99
N LEU A 71 -3.89 25.98 8.05
CA LEU A 71 -5.34 25.76 7.96
C LEU A 71 -5.67 24.27 7.87
N THR A 72 -6.83 23.91 8.42
CA THR A 72 -7.46 22.60 8.24
C THR A 72 -8.53 22.71 7.16
N PHE A 73 -8.48 21.87 6.14
CA PHE A 73 -9.52 21.73 5.12
C PHE A 73 -10.26 20.40 5.30
N GLY A 74 -11.46 20.29 4.74
CA GLY A 74 -12.19 19.03 4.66
C GLY A 74 -11.48 18.08 3.70
N THR A 75 -11.72 18.27 2.42
CA THR A 75 -11.27 17.38 1.34
C THR A 75 -10.55 18.16 0.26
N PHE A 76 -9.51 17.58 -0.33
CA PHE A 76 -8.97 18.03 -1.61
C PHE A 76 -9.46 17.14 -2.76
N THR A 77 -9.88 17.74 -3.86
CA THR A 77 -10.27 17.01 -5.08
C THR A 77 -9.60 17.64 -6.29
N PHE A 78 -8.86 16.84 -7.06
CA PHE A 78 -8.18 17.27 -8.27
C PHE A 78 -8.88 16.68 -9.48
N LEU A 79 -9.56 17.53 -10.25
CA LEU A 79 -10.24 17.17 -11.49
C LEU A 79 -9.33 17.35 -12.72
N SER A 80 -8.21 18.06 -12.54
CA SER A 80 -7.19 18.31 -13.56
C SER A 80 -5.78 18.29 -12.97
N THR A 81 -4.78 18.11 -13.83
CA THR A 81 -3.35 18.29 -13.50
C THR A 81 -3.11 19.61 -12.78
N HIS A 82 -2.47 19.57 -11.62
CA HIS A 82 -2.25 20.75 -10.78
C HIS A 82 -1.05 20.59 -9.83
N GLU A 83 -0.27 21.65 -9.68
CA GLU A 83 0.77 21.75 -8.66
C GLU A 83 0.33 22.72 -7.55
N VAL A 84 0.31 22.26 -6.30
CA VAL A 84 0.19 23.14 -5.13
C VAL A 84 1.59 23.42 -4.61
N ALA A 85 2.14 24.58 -4.96
CA ALA A 85 3.43 25.05 -4.47
C ALA A 85 3.33 25.56 -3.03
N ASN A 86 4.40 25.41 -2.25
CA ASN A 86 4.46 25.93 -0.89
C ASN A 86 4.88 27.41 -0.87
N GLY A 87 3.97 28.30 -0.50
CA GLY A 87 4.27 29.70 -0.22
C GLY A 87 4.61 29.93 1.25
N THR A 88 3.71 29.54 2.16
CA THR A 88 3.91 29.55 3.61
C THR A 88 2.97 28.58 4.33
N GLY A 89 3.40 28.08 5.50
CA GLY A 89 2.54 27.31 6.41
C GLY A 89 2.44 25.82 6.08
N SER A 90 1.45 25.16 6.68
CA SER A 90 1.13 23.74 6.49
C SER A 90 -0.37 23.55 6.28
N ILE A 91 -0.73 22.47 5.59
CA ILE A 91 -2.11 22.10 5.34
C ILE A 91 -2.46 20.90 6.22
N THR A 92 -3.58 20.96 6.93
CA THR A 92 -4.19 19.78 7.57
C THR A 92 -5.42 19.37 6.77
N LEU A 93 -5.57 18.10 6.43
CA LEU A 93 -6.81 17.55 5.87
C LEU A 93 -7.59 16.86 6.98
N HIS A 94 -8.92 16.94 6.92
CA HIS A 94 -9.83 16.30 7.87
C HIS A 94 -10.58 15.09 7.27
N SER A 95 -10.85 15.10 5.97
CA SER A 95 -11.74 14.11 5.33
C SER A 95 -11.06 13.27 4.25
N GLY A 96 -10.16 13.84 3.44
CA GLY A 96 -9.41 13.06 2.46
C GLY A 96 -8.86 13.83 1.26
N LEU A 97 -8.36 13.09 0.28
CA LEU A 97 -7.74 13.59 -0.94
C LEU A 97 -8.15 12.69 -2.11
N ASN A 98 -8.66 13.27 -3.19
CA ASN A 98 -9.04 12.53 -4.39
C ASN A 98 -8.32 13.09 -5.62
N VAL A 99 -7.63 12.23 -6.38
CA VAL A 99 -7.03 12.58 -7.67
C VAL A 99 -7.68 11.78 -8.77
N LEU A 100 -8.42 12.46 -9.64
CA LEU A 100 -9.14 11.82 -10.74
C LEU A 100 -8.25 11.71 -11.99
N ALA A 101 -8.43 10.64 -12.75
CA ALA A 101 -7.68 10.42 -13.98
C ALA A 101 -8.11 11.40 -15.09
N PRO A 102 -7.18 11.84 -15.97
CA PRO A 102 -5.75 11.51 -16.03
C PRO A 102 -4.86 12.58 -15.36
N SER A 103 -5.23 13.07 -14.19
CA SER A 103 -4.54 14.20 -13.56
C SER A 103 -3.14 13.81 -13.06
N VAL A 104 -2.19 14.74 -13.21
CA VAL A 104 -0.88 14.68 -12.55
C VAL A 104 -0.84 15.76 -11.47
N VAL A 105 -0.71 15.36 -10.22
CA VAL A 105 -0.79 16.25 -9.07
C VAL A 105 0.50 16.23 -8.29
N ARG A 106 0.98 17.41 -7.91
CA ARG A 106 2.13 17.58 -7.03
C ARG A 106 1.76 18.52 -5.89
N ILE A 107 2.02 18.12 -4.65
CA ILE A 107 1.70 18.94 -3.45
C ILE A 107 2.98 19.16 -2.65
N ASP A 108 3.53 20.36 -2.76
CA ASP A 108 4.75 20.78 -2.08
C ASP A 108 4.58 21.11 -0.59
N PRO A 109 3.46 21.68 -0.10
CA PRO A 109 3.29 21.93 1.34
C PRO A 109 3.38 20.67 2.19
N LEU A 110 3.77 20.82 3.45
CA LEU A 110 3.59 19.76 4.44
C LEU A 110 2.09 19.49 4.60
N LEU A 111 1.71 18.22 4.46
CA LEU A 111 0.37 17.74 4.75
C LEU A 111 0.34 17.04 6.09
N SER A 112 -0.65 17.38 6.91
CA SER A 112 -1.02 16.64 8.12
C SER A 112 -2.44 16.09 7.98
N ILE A 113 -2.74 14.99 8.65
CA ILE A 113 -4.11 14.51 8.84
C ILE A 113 -4.45 14.49 10.32
N ASP A 114 -5.70 14.83 10.68
CA ASP A 114 -6.19 14.91 12.07
C ASP A 114 -7.42 14.03 12.36
N ALA A 115 -7.76 13.17 11.41
CA ALA A 115 -8.87 12.21 11.50
C ALA A 115 -8.60 11.03 10.56
N PRO A 116 -9.33 9.91 10.71
CA PRO A 116 -9.24 8.78 9.78
C PRO A 116 -9.68 9.18 8.38
N GLN A 117 -8.87 8.85 7.37
CA GLN A 117 -9.09 9.31 6.00
C GLN A 117 -8.77 8.24 4.96
N VAL A 118 -9.42 8.37 3.81
CA VAL A 118 -9.09 7.63 2.59
C VAL A 118 -8.60 8.63 1.55
N TRP A 119 -7.43 8.36 0.97
CA TRP A 119 -6.90 9.10 -0.16
C TRP A 119 -6.97 8.23 -1.40
N SER A 120 -7.62 8.72 -2.45
CA SER A 120 -7.82 7.98 -3.70
C SER A 120 -7.00 8.57 -4.84
N VAL A 121 -6.33 7.70 -5.60
CA VAL A 121 -5.62 8.04 -6.84
C VAL A 121 -6.11 7.10 -7.94
N GLU A 122 -6.94 7.60 -8.84
CA GLU A 122 -7.57 6.78 -9.90
C GLU A 122 -6.55 6.21 -10.89
N GLN A 123 -6.93 5.13 -11.58
CA GLN A 123 -6.11 4.51 -12.62
C GLN A 123 -5.74 5.53 -13.72
N GLY A 124 -4.45 5.71 -13.97
CA GLY A 124 -3.93 6.69 -14.92
C GLY A 124 -3.74 8.09 -14.37
N ALA A 125 -4.03 8.33 -13.08
CA ALA A 125 -3.63 9.52 -12.36
C ALA A 125 -2.27 9.34 -11.65
N GLU A 126 -1.61 10.46 -11.38
CA GLU A 126 -0.36 10.52 -10.62
C GLU A 126 -0.45 11.54 -9.48
N LEU A 127 0.10 11.19 -8.31
CA LEU A 127 0.20 12.06 -7.15
C LEU A 127 1.63 12.03 -6.61
N SER A 128 2.27 13.19 -6.41
CA SER A 128 3.61 13.26 -5.81
C SER A 128 3.70 14.22 -4.62
N PHE A 129 4.49 13.81 -3.62
CA PHE A 129 4.76 14.52 -2.38
C PHE A 129 6.26 14.77 -2.21
N PRO A 130 6.72 16.00 -2.46
CA PRO A 130 8.09 16.43 -2.20
C PRO A 130 8.38 16.72 -0.74
N SER A 131 7.32 16.96 0.04
CA SER A 131 7.38 17.24 1.48
C SER A 131 6.78 16.11 2.30
N ALA A 132 6.85 16.25 3.63
CA ALA A 132 6.28 15.27 4.54
C ALA A 132 4.74 15.26 4.51
N VAL A 133 4.18 14.06 4.48
CA VAL A 133 2.82 13.69 4.86
C VAL A 133 2.89 13.10 6.27
N LYS A 134 2.17 13.69 7.23
CA LYS A 134 2.17 13.28 8.63
C LYS A 134 0.78 12.88 9.08
N THR A 135 0.66 11.79 9.81
CA THR A 135 -0.56 11.52 10.59
C THR A 135 -0.51 12.15 11.97
N ASP A 136 -1.65 12.18 12.65
CA ASP A 136 -1.76 12.56 14.07
C ASP A 136 -1.25 11.45 15.02
N GLY A 137 -0.81 10.31 14.49
CA GLY A 137 -0.36 9.14 15.24
C GLY A 137 -1.49 8.30 15.85
N ALA A 138 -2.76 8.68 15.69
CA ALA A 138 -3.91 7.95 16.24
C ALA A 138 -4.88 7.48 15.15
N SER A 139 -5.04 8.29 14.11
CA SER A 139 -5.91 8.07 12.97
C SER A 139 -5.27 7.15 11.95
N ALA A 140 -6.12 6.35 11.29
CA ALA A 140 -5.71 5.51 10.18
C ALA A 140 -5.75 6.32 8.86
N LEU A 141 -4.70 6.17 8.05
CA LEU A 141 -4.64 6.67 6.68
C LEU A 141 -4.72 5.49 5.72
N THR A 142 -5.78 5.43 4.92
CA THR A 142 -5.87 4.47 3.81
C THR A 142 -5.50 5.17 2.50
N LEU A 143 -4.51 4.62 1.81
CA LEU A 143 -4.09 5.03 0.48
C LEU A 143 -4.68 4.04 -0.54
N ASP A 144 -5.82 4.40 -1.12
CA ASP A 144 -6.48 3.64 -2.19
C ASP A 144 -5.93 4.09 -3.55
N ILE A 145 -4.87 3.42 -4.01
CA ILE A 145 -4.10 3.83 -5.19
C ILE A 145 -4.35 2.82 -6.30
N GLU A 146 -5.05 3.26 -7.34
CA GLU A 146 -5.20 2.56 -8.63
C GLU A 146 -4.26 3.12 -9.70
N GLY A 147 -3.81 4.37 -9.54
CA GLY A 147 -2.79 5.03 -10.35
C GLY A 147 -1.38 4.89 -9.76
N THR A 148 -0.64 6.01 -9.70
CA THR A 148 0.67 6.07 -9.03
C THR A 148 0.70 7.16 -7.97
N MET A 149 1.18 6.82 -6.77
CA MET A 149 1.52 7.79 -5.73
C MET A 149 3.02 7.72 -5.44
N THR A 150 3.68 8.87 -5.35
CA THR A 150 5.13 8.96 -5.11
C THR A 150 5.44 9.83 -3.90
N ILE A 151 6.16 9.28 -2.93
CA ILE A 151 6.85 10.05 -1.90
C ILE A 151 8.26 10.33 -2.42
N GLU A 152 8.54 11.58 -2.79
CA GLU A 152 9.82 11.94 -3.41
C GLU A 152 10.97 11.90 -2.41
N ALA A 153 12.22 12.01 -2.89
CA ALA A 153 13.43 11.84 -2.08
C ALA A 153 13.51 12.73 -0.83
N THR A 154 12.96 13.95 -0.90
CA THR A 154 12.90 14.89 0.23
C THR A 154 11.63 14.75 1.07
N GLY A 155 10.65 14.02 0.55
CA GLY A 155 9.37 13.79 1.19
C GLY A 155 9.43 12.69 2.23
N ASN A 156 8.36 12.55 2.99
CA ASN A 156 8.20 11.45 3.93
C ASN A 156 6.73 11.09 4.13
N LEU A 157 6.43 9.84 4.48
CA LEU A 157 5.13 9.39 4.94
C LEU A 157 5.26 8.91 6.39
N ASP A 158 4.87 9.73 7.36
CA ASP A 158 5.16 9.51 8.78
C ASP A 158 3.87 9.33 9.58
N ALA A 159 3.74 8.20 10.27
CA ALA A 159 2.62 7.94 11.16
C ALA A 159 2.99 8.12 12.64
N LEU A 160 4.09 8.81 12.93
CA LEU A 160 4.57 9.13 14.28
C LEU A 160 4.81 7.87 15.14
N ALA A 161 5.15 6.74 14.52
CA ALA A 161 5.38 5.43 15.14
C ALA A 161 4.16 4.77 15.80
N THR A 162 3.00 5.42 15.80
CA THR A 162 1.78 4.89 16.45
C THR A 162 0.59 4.82 15.50
N GLY A 163 0.57 5.65 14.46
CA GLY A 163 -0.51 5.71 13.49
C GLY A 163 -0.46 4.55 12.50
N CYS A 164 -1.63 4.25 11.94
CA CYS A 164 -1.83 3.17 10.97
C CYS A 164 -1.84 3.75 9.55
N VAL A 165 -1.07 3.16 8.65
CA VAL A 165 -1.14 3.47 7.21
C VAL A 165 -1.37 2.17 6.44
N ILE A 166 -2.37 2.18 5.56
CA ILE A 166 -2.76 1.04 4.76
C ILE A 166 -2.60 1.44 3.29
N LYS A 167 -1.83 0.66 2.52
CA LYS A 167 -1.83 0.70 1.07
C LYS A 167 -2.84 -0.31 0.53
N ASP A 168 -3.82 0.20 -0.21
CA ASP A 168 -4.84 -0.56 -0.92
C ASP A 168 -4.90 -0.13 -2.39
N GLY A 169 -5.75 -0.76 -3.19
CA GLY A 169 -5.87 -0.52 -4.63
C GLY A 169 -4.76 -1.17 -5.45
N SER A 170 -5.00 -1.40 -6.74
CA SER A 170 -4.10 -2.20 -7.59
C SER A 170 -2.83 -1.48 -8.10
N GLY A 171 -2.76 -0.17 -7.90
CA GLY A 171 -1.68 0.71 -8.37
C GLY A 171 -0.44 0.73 -7.48
N LEU A 172 0.45 1.67 -7.78
CA LEU A 172 1.82 1.72 -7.27
C LEU A 172 2.03 2.85 -6.26
N LEU A 173 2.59 2.53 -5.09
CA LEU A 173 3.17 3.50 -4.17
C LEU A 173 4.71 3.46 -4.27
N ARG A 174 5.32 4.55 -4.74
CA ARG A 174 6.77 4.69 -4.87
C ARG A 174 7.34 5.47 -3.69
N LEU A 175 8.33 4.89 -3.02
CA LEU A 175 9.05 5.52 -1.92
C LEU A 175 10.48 5.83 -2.37
N LEU A 176 10.76 7.09 -2.70
CA LEU A 176 12.11 7.59 -3.02
C LEU A 176 12.75 8.30 -1.82
N GLY A 177 11.94 8.79 -0.88
CA GLY A 177 12.37 9.45 0.35
C GLY A 177 12.12 8.58 1.58
N GLY A 178 12.93 8.78 2.62
CA GLY A 178 12.99 7.91 3.78
C GLY A 178 12.72 8.60 5.12
N GLY A 179 12.04 7.89 6.02
CA GLY A 179 11.91 8.25 7.45
C GLY A 179 10.52 8.05 8.03
N GLY A 180 10.27 8.40 9.28
CA GLY A 180 8.93 8.34 9.90
C GLY A 180 8.53 6.97 10.42
N GLY A 181 7.98 6.95 11.62
CA GLY A 181 7.57 5.72 12.29
C GLY A 181 6.21 5.28 11.77
N MET A 182 6.08 3.99 11.47
CA MET A 182 4.77 3.37 11.25
C MET A 182 4.36 2.63 12.50
N GLY A 183 3.12 2.83 12.95
CA GLY A 183 2.56 2.10 14.07
C GLY A 183 1.91 0.79 13.64
N THR A 184 0.97 0.31 14.44
CA THR A 184 0.25 -0.95 14.20
C THR A 184 -1.21 -0.64 13.89
N CYS A 185 -1.73 -1.18 12.78
CA CYS A 185 -3.15 -1.15 12.49
C CYS A 185 -3.90 -2.09 13.45
N ALA A 186 -5.10 -1.71 13.89
CA ALA A 186 -5.81 -2.46 14.94
C ALA A 186 -6.11 -3.91 14.51
N GLY A 187 -5.47 -4.88 15.18
CA GLY A 187 -5.60 -6.31 14.87
C GLY A 187 -4.68 -6.81 13.75
N ASP A 188 -3.85 -5.94 13.19
CA ASP A 188 -2.94 -6.22 12.09
C ASP A 188 -1.48 -6.22 12.57
N LEU A 189 -0.56 -6.47 11.64
CA LEU A 189 0.88 -6.44 11.87
C LEU A 189 1.39 -5.00 11.97
N ALA A 190 2.56 -4.80 12.59
CA ALA A 190 3.18 -3.47 12.68
C ALA A 190 3.69 -3.02 11.30
N GLY A 191 3.55 -1.73 11.01
CA GLY A 191 4.08 -1.10 9.81
C GLY A 191 3.05 -0.53 8.84
N LEU A 192 3.56 -0.06 7.71
CA LEU A 192 2.76 0.20 6.52
C LEU A 192 2.20 -1.14 6.02
N ASP A 193 0.88 -1.30 6.08
CA ASP A 193 0.21 -2.53 5.66
C ASP A 193 -0.11 -2.50 4.16
N VAL A 194 0.48 -3.41 3.41
CA VAL A 194 0.36 -3.53 1.96
C VAL A 194 -0.68 -4.62 1.65
N LYS A 195 -1.94 -4.20 1.52
CA LYS A 195 -3.09 -5.09 1.26
C LYS A 195 -3.31 -5.38 -0.22
N ALA A 196 -2.98 -4.44 -1.10
CA ALA A 196 -3.12 -4.60 -2.55
C ALA A 196 -2.14 -3.70 -3.34
N GLY A 197 -1.93 -4.08 -4.60
CA GLY A 197 -1.02 -3.37 -5.52
C GLY A 197 0.44 -3.56 -5.14
N GLU A 198 1.26 -2.55 -5.41
CA GLU A 198 2.71 -2.59 -5.17
C GLU A 198 3.16 -1.39 -4.33
N VAL A 199 4.10 -1.65 -3.41
CA VAL A 199 4.97 -0.63 -2.82
C VAL A 199 6.38 -0.87 -3.33
N ALA A 200 6.96 0.12 -4.01
CA ALA A 200 8.33 0.06 -4.53
C ALA A 200 9.24 1.02 -3.76
N ILE A 201 10.30 0.49 -3.17
CA ILE A 201 11.38 1.26 -2.56
C ILE A 201 12.44 1.55 -3.63
N VAL A 202 12.46 2.79 -4.12
CA VAL A 202 13.24 3.15 -5.31
C VAL A 202 14.49 3.91 -4.93
N GLY A 203 15.64 3.43 -5.42
CA GLY A 203 16.96 4.01 -5.16
C GLY A 203 17.53 3.51 -3.83
N SER A 204 18.20 4.40 -3.11
CA SER A 204 18.84 4.10 -1.81
C SER A 204 18.23 4.84 -0.62
N PRO A 205 16.88 4.97 -0.51
CA PRO A 205 16.31 5.65 0.64
C PRO A 205 16.55 4.83 1.89
N ASN A 206 17.11 5.48 2.91
CA ASN A 206 17.09 4.95 4.26
C ASN A 206 15.68 5.16 4.81
N LEU A 207 14.81 4.16 4.63
CA LEU A 207 13.48 4.12 5.24
C LEU A 207 13.52 3.73 6.71
N GLY A 208 14.72 3.68 7.31
CA GLY A 208 15.06 3.26 8.66
C GLY A 208 13.88 3.09 9.58
N GLY A 209 13.16 4.15 9.96
CA GLY A 209 12.04 4.07 10.92
C GLY A 209 10.76 3.32 10.50
N LYS A 210 10.63 2.82 9.27
CA LYS A 210 9.39 2.17 8.79
C LYS A 210 9.43 0.67 8.96
N ASP A 211 8.43 0.16 9.66
CA ASP A 211 8.00 -1.23 9.59
C ASP A 211 7.11 -1.45 8.36
N PHE A 212 7.14 -2.66 7.82
CA PHE A 212 6.27 -3.11 6.73
C PHE A 212 5.52 -4.38 7.11
N ALA A 213 4.24 -4.42 6.76
CA ALA A 213 3.42 -5.62 6.80
C ALA A 213 2.90 -5.89 5.37
N VAL A 214 3.30 -7.00 4.76
CA VAL A 214 2.89 -7.36 3.40
C VAL A 214 1.88 -8.49 3.50
N THR A 215 0.59 -8.16 3.40
CA THR A 215 -0.53 -9.08 3.69
C THR A 215 -1.29 -9.52 2.44
N GLY A 216 -1.29 -8.71 1.37
CA GLY A 216 -1.97 -9.06 0.12
C GLY A 216 -1.41 -8.42 -1.15
N GLY A 217 -0.64 -7.33 -1.05
CA GLY A 217 0.07 -6.74 -2.19
C GLY A 217 1.52 -7.21 -2.30
N ALA A 218 2.33 -6.42 -3.00
CA ALA A 218 3.76 -6.67 -3.20
C ALA A 218 4.62 -5.57 -2.58
N LEU A 219 5.78 -5.95 -2.03
CA LEU A 219 6.86 -5.03 -1.70
C LEU A 219 8.07 -5.34 -2.58
N THR A 220 8.58 -4.31 -3.24
CA THR A 220 9.80 -4.36 -4.05
C THR A 220 10.81 -3.32 -3.61
N GLY A 221 12.08 -3.53 -3.92
CA GLY A 221 13.07 -2.45 -3.91
C GLY A 221 14.47 -2.76 -3.41
N GLY A 222 15.27 -1.70 -3.42
CA GLY A 222 16.73 -1.78 -3.37
C GLY A 222 17.33 -1.99 -4.76
N THR A 223 18.66 -2.03 -4.82
CA THR A 223 19.42 -2.36 -6.02
C THR A 223 20.56 -3.31 -5.68
N ASP A 224 21.18 -3.89 -6.70
CA ASP A 224 22.39 -4.70 -6.64
C ASP A 224 23.53 -4.06 -5.82
N SER A 225 23.62 -2.74 -5.91
CA SER A 225 24.70 -1.88 -5.43
C SER A 225 24.33 -1.09 -4.18
N THR A 226 23.05 -0.96 -3.85
CA THR A 226 22.62 -0.29 -2.63
C THR A 226 21.32 -0.89 -2.10
N ALA A 227 21.41 -1.44 -0.88
CA ALA A 227 20.25 -1.99 -0.22
C ALA A 227 19.23 -0.90 0.15
N ALA A 228 17.94 -1.22 0.01
CA ALA A 228 16.88 -0.50 0.69
C ALA A 228 16.93 -0.83 2.19
N VAL A 229 16.92 0.17 3.06
CA VAL A 229 17.00 -0.04 4.51
C VAL A 229 15.63 0.20 5.15
N VAL A 230 15.04 -0.82 5.76
CA VAL A 230 13.75 -0.75 6.49
C VAL A 230 13.91 -1.27 7.92
N HIS A 231 13.01 -0.95 8.86
CA HIS A 231 13.11 -1.45 10.23
C HIS A 231 12.79 -2.95 10.27
N SER A 232 11.53 -3.32 10.37
CA SER A 232 11.10 -4.72 10.29
C SER A 232 10.20 -4.99 9.10
N LEU A 233 10.15 -6.26 8.71
CA LEU A 233 9.28 -6.75 7.67
C LEU A 233 8.51 -7.97 8.16
N SER A 234 7.20 -7.90 8.08
CA SER A 234 6.29 -9.03 8.32
C SER A 234 5.65 -9.44 6.99
N LEU A 235 5.86 -10.69 6.58
CA LEU A 235 5.27 -11.26 5.37
C LEU A 235 4.20 -12.28 5.78
N ALA A 236 2.98 -12.12 5.28
CA ALA A 236 1.84 -12.94 5.71
C ALA A 236 0.83 -13.15 4.58
N ALA A 237 -0.10 -14.08 4.82
CA ALA A 237 -1.25 -14.35 3.95
C ALA A 237 -0.88 -14.48 2.46
N ALA A 238 -1.33 -13.54 1.61
CA ALA A 238 -1.10 -13.55 0.16
C ALA A 238 -0.04 -12.53 -0.29
N GLY A 239 0.66 -11.88 0.65
CA GLY A 239 1.68 -10.90 0.35
C GLY A 239 2.85 -11.45 -0.44
N VAL A 240 3.48 -10.60 -1.26
CA VAL A 240 4.67 -10.94 -2.05
C VAL A 240 5.83 -10.02 -1.67
N LEU A 241 6.98 -10.59 -1.36
CA LEU A 241 8.24 -9.87 -1.23
C LEU A 241 9.12 -10.21 -2.42
N SER A 242 9.53 -9.22 -3.19
CA SER A 242 10.44 -9.36 -4.34
C SER A 242 11.45 -8.21 -4.28
N PRO A 243 12.62 -8.35 -3.63
CA PRO A 243 13.61 -7.29 -3.56
C PRO A 243 13.94 -6.71 -4.94
N GLY A 244 14.13 -7.57 -5.93
CA GLY A 244 14.33 -7.20 -7.32
C GLY A 244 13.05 -6.66 -7.98
N ALA A 245 13.21 -6.11 -9.17
CA ALA A 245 12.07 -5.62 -9.94
C ALA A 245 11.05 -6.76 -10.19
N THR A 246 9.75 -6.43 -10.22
CA THR A 246 8.64 -7.40 -10.34
C THR A 246 8.71 -8.30 -11.59
N ASN A 247 9.63 -8.08 -12.53
CA ASN A 247 9.83 -8.90 -13.73
C ASN A 247 11.20 -9.59 -13.82
N GLY A 248 12.06 -9.49 -12.79
CA GLY A 248 13.42 -10.03 -12.81
C GLY A 248 14.39 -9.28 -13.72
N ASP A 249 14.09 -8.01 -13.99
CA ASP A 249 14.94 -7.15 -14.80
C ASP A 249 16.19 -6.67 -14.04
N ASP A 250 16.12 -6.63 -12.69
CA ASP A 250 17.20 -6.16 -11.81
C ASP A 250 17.21 -6.95 -10.50
N ILE A 251 18.41 -7.16 -9.94
CA ILE A 251 18.62 -7.73 -8.60
C ILE A 251 18.44 -6.63 -7.54
N GLY A 252 17.67 -6.92 -6.50
CA GLY A 252 17.41 -6.01 -5.38
C GLY A 252 17.92 -6.54 -4.03
N LYS A 253 18.23 -5.61 -3.13
CA LYS A 253 18.75 -5.91 -1.79
C LYS A 253 17.96 -5.14 -0.73
N ILE A 254 17.54 -5.80 0.34
CA ILE A 254 16.83 -5.16 1.47
C ILE A 254 17.54 -5.48 2.77
N ASP A 255 17.95 -4.45 3.49
CA ASP A 255 18.52 -4.54 4.83
C ASP A 255 17.45 -4.22 5.89
N LEU A 256 17.39 -5.07 6.90
CA LEU A 256 16.46 -5.04 8.02
C LEU A 256 17.24 -4.75 9.30
N TRP A 257 16.91 -3.68 10.02
CA TRP A 257 17.54 -3.35 11.30
C TRP A 257 16.59 -3.44 12.50
N GLY A 258 15.38 -3.98 12.29
CA GLY A 258 14.48 -4.57 13.27
C GLY A 258 14.21 -6.07 13.02
N THR A 259 13.71 -6.78 14.04
CA THR A 259 13.40 -8.21 13.96
C THR A 259 12.22 -8.46 13.03
N SER A 260 12.35 -9.44 12.13
CA SER A 260 11.36 -9.72 11.08
C SER A 260 10.79 -11.13 11.20
N ASN A 261 9.47 -11.28 11.00
CA ASN A 261 8.76 -12.55 11.14
C ASN A 261 7.85 -12.80 9.94
N TRP A 262 8.10 -13.89 9.23
CA TRP A 262 7.39 -14.25 8.01
C TRP A 262 6.56 -15.50 8.30
N THR A 263 5.25 -15.38 8.17
CA THR A 263 4.27 -16.42 8.59
C THR A 263 3.40 -16.91 7.43
N GLY A 264 3.72 -16.50 6.21
CA GLY A 264 2.99 -16.82 4.99
C GLY A 264 3.54 -16.04 3.80
N GLY A 265 2.70 -15.82 2.79
CA GLY A 265 3.06 -15.10 1.57
C GLY A 265 4.07 -15.84 0.69
N THR A 266 4.62 -15.11 -0.28
CA THR A 266 5.64 -15.58 -1.22
C THR A 266 6.87 -14.68 -1.12
N TYR A 267 8.04 -15.28 -0.93
CA TYR A 267 9.33 -14.65 -1.16
C TYR A 267 9.78 -15.02 -2.57
N GLN A 268 9.76 -14.03 -3.46
CA GLN A 268 10.17 -14.15 -4.84
C GLN A 268 11.62 -13.68 -4.98
N VAL A 269 12.45 -14.53 -5.56
CA VAL A 269 13.90 -14.31 -5.69
C VAL A 269 14.27 -14.32 -7.15
N ASP A 270 14.81 -13.22 -7.63
CA ASP A 270 15.55 -13.18 -8.89
C ASP A 270 16.98 -13.67 -8.70
N TRP A 271 17.42 -14.56 -9.58
CA TRP A 271 18.79 -15.06 -9.63
C TRP A 271 19.38 -14.84 -11.01
N ASP A 272 20.38 -13.96 -11.11
CA ASP A 272 21.24 -13.84 -12.29
C ASP A 272 22.44 -14.79 -12.17
N ALA A 273 22.35 -15.93 -12.85
CA ALA A 273 23.43 -16.92 -12.89
C ALA A 273 24.69 -16.41 -13.60
N THR A 274 24.57 -15.40 -14.47
CA THR A 274 25.71 -14.83 -15.20
C THR A 274 26.57 -13.97 -14.29
N ALA A 275 25.92 -13.15 -13.46
CA ALA A 275 26.60 -12.29 -12.48
C ALA A 275 26.93 -13.03 -11.17
N ALA A 276 26.37 -14.23 -10.96
CA ALA A 276 26.38 -14.93 -9.68
C ALA A 276 25.82 -14.05 -8.54
N ASP A 277 24.75 -13.31 -8.83
CA ASP A 277 24.05 -12.45 -7.88
C ASP A 277 22.56 -12.84 -7.81
N SER A 278 21.92 -12.50 -6.70
CA SER A 278 20.51 -12.77 -6.48
C SER A 278 19.87 -11.73 -5.59
N ASP A 279 18.55 -11.67 -5.63
CA ASP A 279 17.78 -10.95 -4.64
C ASP A 279 18.16 -11.42 -3.25
N TYR A 280 18.31 -10.44 -2.36
CA TYR A 280 18.84 -10.70 -1.03
C TYR A 280 18.16 -9.85 0.03
N VAL A 281 17.74 -10.50 1.10
CA VAL A 281 17.25 -9.84 2.31
C VAL A 281 18.21 -10.12 3.46
N HIS A 282 18.64 -9.09 4.18
CA HIS A 282 19.63 -9.19 5.24
C HIS A 282 19.13 -8.59 6.56
N GLY A 283 19.18 -9.36 7.63
CA GLY A 283 18.97 -8.89 9.00
C GLY A 283 20.26 -8.33 9.60
N ALA A 284 20.51 -7.04 9.41
CA ALA A 284 21.69 -6.35 9.93
C ALA A 284 21.60 -6.22 11.45
N ASN A 285 22.35 -7.06 12.17
CA ASN A 285 22.25 -7.24 13.63
C ASN A 285 20.82 -7.56 14.14
N GLN A 286 20.02 -8.26 13.33
CA GLN A 286 18.65 -8.63 13.68
C GLN A 286 18.34 -10.09 13.37
N ALA A 287 17.36 -10.63 14.08
CA ALA A 287 16.84 -11.95 13.81
C ALA A 287 15.79 -11.92 12.68
N ILE A 288 15.77 -13.00 11.90
CA ILE A 288 14.70 -13.28 10.92
C ILE A 288 14.12 -14.66 11.23
N SER A 289 12.79 -14.77 11.31
CA SER A 289 12.09 -16.06 11.39
C SER A 289 11.17 -16.27 10.20
N VAL A 290 11.20 -17.47 9.63
CA VAL A 290 10.38 -17.86 8.47
C VAL A 290 9.56 -19.10 8.78
N ASN A 291 8.26 -19.04 8.57
CA ASN A 291 7.35 -20.16 8.80
C ASN A 291 6.20 -20.14 7.80
N GLY A 292 6.21 -21.06 6.83
CA GLY A 292 5.13 -21.20 5.85
C GLY A 292 5.15 -20.20 4.70
N THR A 293 6.18 -19.35 4.61
CA THR A 293 6.45 -18.53 3.42
C THR A 293 6.89 -19.40 2.26
N LYS A 294 6.28 -19.20 1.10
CA LYS A 294 6.63 -19.92 -0.13
C LYS A 294 7.85 -19.28 -0.78
N LEU A 295 8.74 -20.10 -1.32
CA LEU A 295 9.89 -19.65 -2.09
C LEU A 295 9.58 -19.80 -3.60
N ASP A 296 9.63 -18.69 -4.33
CA ASP A 296 9.48 -18.65 -5.79
C ASP A 296 10.75 -18.08 -6.43
N VAL A 297 11.46 -18.89 -7.22
CA VAL A 297 12.75 -18.51 -7.80
C VAL A 297 12.60 -18.27 -9.30
N ARG A 298 13.04 -17.11 -9.76
CA ARG A 298 13.16 -16.75 -11.18
C ARG A 298 14.63 -16.73 -11.58
N LEU A 299 14.97 -17.48 -12.60
CA LEU A 299 16.35 -17.67 -13.05
C LEU A 299 16.59 -16.92 -14.37
N ALA A 300 17.56 -16.03 -14.36
CA ALA A 300 18.15 -15.43 -15.55
C ALA A 300 19.53 -16.07 -15.83
N GLY A 301 19.82 -16.33 -17.11
CA GLY A 301 21.08 -16.94 -17.54
C GLY A 301 21.09 -18.48 -17.51
N SER A 302 22.29 -19.05 -17.56
CA SER A 302 22.52 -20.51 -17.59
C SER A 302 23.46 -20.91 -16.45
N PRO A 303 22.92 -21.36 -15.30
CA PRO A 303 23.75 -21.85 -14.20
C PRO A 303 24.40 -23.18 -14.55
N SER A 304 25.48 -23.49 -13.83
CA SER A 304 26.11 -24.81 -13.77
C SER A 304 25.60 -25.60 -12.57
N VAL A 305 25.66 -26.92 -12.67
CA VAL A 305 25.19 -27.81 -11.59
C VAL A 305 26.02 -27.54 -10.33
N GLY A 306 25.33 -27.25 -9.23
CA GLY A 306 25.97 -26.93 -7.95
C GLY A 306 26.33 -25.46 -7.76
N ASP A 307 26.01 -24.59 -8.73
CA ASP A 307 26.04 -23.14 -8.48
C ASP A 307 25.07 -22.82 -7.35
N ALA A 308 25.46 -21.88 -6.49
CA ALA A 308 24.69 -21.50 -5.32
C ALA A 308 24.72 -19.99 -5.08
N VAL A 309 23.62 -19.46 -4.56
CA VAL A 309 23.47 -18.05 -4.18
C VAL A 309 22.81 -17.91 -2.82
N LYS A 310 23.16 -16.83 -2.11
CA LYS A 310 22.56 -16.51 -0.81
C LYS A 310 21.36 -15.61 -1.02
N ILE A 311 20.19 -16.06 -0.56
CA ILE A 311 18.92 -15.38 -0.78
C ILE A 311 18.38 -14.72 0.48
N LEU A 312 18.86 -15.13 1.65
CA LEU A 312 18.47 -14.59 2.94
C LEU A 312 19.65 -14.68 3.91
N GLY A 313 19.85 -13.67 4.75
CA GLY A 313 20.86 -13.73 5.80
C GLY A 313 20.52 -12.91 7.03
N SER A 314 21.20 -13.17 8.13
CA SER A 314 21.15 -12.34 9.34
C SER A 314 22.45 -12.49 10.14
N ASP A 315 22.87 -11.41 10.79
CA ASP A 315 24.09 -11.39 11.62
C ASP A 315 23.88 -12.02 13.01
N ILE A 316 22.62 -12.22 13.41
CA ILE A 316 22.25 -12.72 14.75
C ILE A 316 21.78 -14.16 14.69
N SER A 317 20.65 -14.40 14.02
CA SER A 317 20.07 -15.73 13.87
C SER A 317 18.98 -15.75 12.79
N TYR A 318 19.07 -16.75 11.92
CA TYR A 318 17.97 -17.21 11.10
C TYR A 318 17.28 -18.40 11.78
N THR A 319 15.95 -18.43 11.76
CA THR A 319 15.16 -19.57 12.27
C THR A 319 13.99 -19.92 11.34
N GLY A 320 13.69 -21.22 11.23
CA GLY A 320 12.51 -21.71 10.53
C GLY A 320 12.79 -22.25 9.12
N GLN A 321 11.74 -22.38 8.31
CA GLN A 321 11.76 -23.09 7.02
C GLN A 321 10.83 -22.42 6.01
N PHE A 322 11.27 -22.38 4.75
CA PHE A 322 10.44 -22.05 3.60
C PHE A 322 9.56 -23.24 3.21
N SER A 323 8.53 -22.96 2.41
CA SER A 323 7.75 -23.96 1.69
C SER A 323 8.01 -23.85 0.18
N SER A 324 7.83 -24.94 -0.56
CA SER A 324 7.82 -24.93 -2.02
C SER A 324 6.67 -24.06 -2.56
N PRO A 325 6.66 -23.72 -3.86
CA PRO A 325 5.52 -23.04 -4.49
C PRO A 325 4.17 -23.75 -4.25
N GLU A 326 4.19 -25.09 -4.18
CA GLU A 326 3.03 -25.95 -3.88
C GLU A 326 2.63 -25.94 -2.39
N GLY A 327 3.42 -25.31 -1.52
CA GLY A 327 3.16 -25.20 -0.08
C GLY A 327 3.68 -26.37 0.76
N VAL A 328 4.63 -27.16 0.23
CA VAL A 328 5.28 -28.23 1.00
C VAL A 328 6.46 -27.64 1.77
N SER A 329 6.50 -27.83 3.10
CA SER A 329 7.64 -27.38 3.92
C SER A 329 8.95 -28.02 3.44
N LEU A 330 10.00 -27.21 3.29
CA LEU A 330 11.31 -27.63 2.81
C LEU A 330 12.28 -27.76 3.99
N ALA A 331 12.71 -28.98 4.27
CA ALA A 331 13.81 -29.25 5.20
C ALA A 331 15.17 -28.94 4.54
N ASP A 332 16.23 -28.94 5.36
CA ASP A 332 17.59 -28.76 4.89
C ASP A 332 17.99 -29.86 3.90
N GLY A 333 18.46 -29.47 2.72
CA GLY A 333 18.82 -30.35 1.61
C GLY A 333 17.65 -30.81 0.72
N ASP A 334 16.40 -30.41 1.01
CA ASP A 334 15.26 -30.80 0.18
C ASP A 334 15.33 -30.18 -1.22
N GLU A 335 14.92 -30.96 -2.23
CA GLU A 335 14.75 -30.48 -3.60
C GLU A 335 13.32 -29.94 -3.82
N PHE A 336 13.20 -28.87 -4.60
CA PHE A 336 11.89 -28.34 -5.02
C PHE A 336 11.95 -27.79 -6.44
N THR A 337 10.77 -27.69 -7.08
CA THR A 337 10.64 -27.13 -8.42
C THR A 337 10.09 -25.71 -8.34
N SER A 338 10.72 -24.77 -9.05
CA SER A 338 10.21 -23.40 -9.23
C SER A 338 10.50 -22.95 -10.64
N ASN A 339 9.51 -22.36 -11.33
CA ASN A 339 9.64 -21.84 -12.70
C ASN A 339 10.36 -22.79 -13.69
N GLY A 340 10.07 -24.09 -13.61
CA GLY A 340 10.65 -25.10 -14.51
C GLY A 340 12.11 -25.49 -14.20
N GLN A 341 12.64 -25.07 -13.06
CA GLN A 341 13.97 -25.42 -12.56
C GLN A 341 13.86 -26.21 -11.26
N ILE A 342 14.85 -27.04 -10.96
CA ILE A 342 14.97 -27.81 -9.72
C ILE A 342 16.14 -27.26 -8.91
N TYR A 343 15.85 -26.92 -7.67
CA TYR A 343 16.80 -26.38 -6.69
C TYR A 343 16.87 -27.27 -5.45
N SER A 344 17.95 -27.18 -4.70
CA SER A 344 17.98 -27.60 -3.29
C SER A 344 18.20 -26.41 -2.36
N ILE A 345 17.62 -26.48 -1.17
CA ILE A 345 17.76 -25.45 -0.14
C ILE A 345 18.73 -25.88 0.95
N GLU A 346 19.53 -24.94 1.46
CA GLU A 346 20.42 -25.16 2.60
C GLU A 346 20.19 -24.05 3.65
N TYR A 347 20.06 -24.44 4.90
CA TYR A 347 19.82 -23.54 6.04
C TYR A 347 21.06 -23.44 6.94
N ILE A 348 21.65 -22.25 6.99
CA ILE A 348 22.75 -21.93 7.92
C ILE A 348 22.12 -21.33 9.18
N THR A 349 22.07 -22.08 10.27
CA THR A 349 21.32 -21.67 11.48
C THR A 349 22.14 -20.93 12.52
N GLN A 350 23.47 -20.82 12.37
CA GLN A 350 24.35 -20.22 13.37
C GLN A 350 25.48 -19.40 12.74
N GLY A 351 25.98 -18.44 13.51
CA GLY A 351 27.10 -17.58 13.12
C GLY A 351 26.66 -16.30 12.40
N ALA A 352 27.63 -15.42 12.14
CA ALA A 352 27.42 -14.15 11.45
C ALA A 352 26.92 -14.31 9.99
N GLU A 353 26.91 -15.54 9.48
CA GLU A 353 26.44 -15.88 8.14
C GLU A 353 25.13 -16.68 8.14
N SER A 354 24.42 -16.73 9.28
CA SER A 354 23.13 -17.43 9.35
C SER A 354 22.18 -16.96 8.24
N GLY A 355 21.40 -17.87 7.65
CA GLY A 355 20.61 -17.56 6.46
C GLY A 355 20.25 -18.78 5.62
N VAL A 356 19.99 -18.52 4.35
CA VAL A 356 19.54 -19.52 3.37
C VAL A 356 20.35 -19.43 2.09
N LEU A 357 20.88 -20.58 1.68
CA LEU A 357 21.52 -20.80 0.38
C LEU A 357 20.58 -21.57 -0.53
N LEU A 358 20.56 -21.17 -1.79
CA LEU A 358 19.84 -21.85 -2.85
C LEU A 358 20.86 -22.44 -3.83
N HIS A 359 20.77 -23.73 -4.10
CA HIS A 359 21.63 -24.43 -5.05
C HIS A 359 20.82 -24.80 -6.29
N TRP A 360 21.32 -24.51 -7.48
CA TRP A 360 20.70 -24.98 -8.72
C TRP A 360 21.19 -26.39 -9.04
N LEU A 361 20.26 -27.29 -9.35
CA LEU A 361 20.59 -28.69 -9.64
C LEU A 361 20.43 -29.01 -11.12
N ARG A 362 19.27 -28.69 -11.70
CA ARG A 362 18.91 -29.06 -13.08
C ARG A 362 17.64 -28.37 -13.53
N ALA A 363 17.41 -28.32 -14.85
CA ALA A 363 16.09 -28.03 -15.38
C ALA A 363 15.10 -29.16 -15.02
N ALA A 364 13.86 -28.79 -14.71
CA ALA A 364 12.81 -29.76 -14.49
C ALA A 364 12.52 -30.54 -15.79
N PRO A 365 12.20 -31.84 -15.71
CA PRO A 365 11.77 -32.58 -16.88
C PRO A 365 10.55 -31.92 -17.52
N VAL A 366 10.64 -31.57 -18.80
CA VAL A 366 9.47 -31.09 -19.55
C VAL A 366 8.48 -32.25 -19.62
N PRO A 367 7.23 -32.09 -19.14
CA PRO A 367 6.23 -33.13 -19.29
C PRO A 367 6.14 -33.52 -20.76
N PRO A 368 6.07 -34.82 -21.08
CA PRO A 368 5.84 -35.21 -22.48
C PRO A 368 4.59 -34.48 -22.98
N PRO A 369 4.60 -34.00 -24.24
CA PRO A 369 3.44 -33.31 -24.78
C PRO A 369 2.23 -34.21 -24.56
N ALA A 370 1.15 -33.65 -23.99
CA ALA A 370 -0.08 -34.38 -23.81
C ALA A 370 -0.39 -35.08 -25.13
N PRO A 371 -0.72 -36.39 -25.13
CA PRO A 371 -1.01 -37.09 -26.36
C PRO A 371 -2.02 -36.23 -27.12
N ALA A 372 -1.65 -35.82 -28.33
CA ALA A 372 -2.55 -35.06 -29.18
C ALA A 372 -3.86 -35.83 -29.14
N LEU A 373 -4.95 -35.18 -28.71
CA LEU A 373 -6.28 -35.76 -28.83
C LEU A 373 -6.32 -36.24 -30.27
N ALA A 374 -6.33 -37.56 -30.44
CA ALA A 374 -6.34 -38.15 -31.76
C ALA A 374 -7.46 -37.42 -32.48
N ASP A 375 -7.13 -36.84 -33.63
CA ASP A 375 -8.08 -36.13 -34.46
C ASP A 375 -9.18 -37.15 -34.77
N THR A 376 -10.23 -37.16 -33.95
CA THR A 376 -11.20 -38.26 -33.93
C THR A 376 -12.11 -38.16 -35.16
N GLY A 377 -11.82 -37.25 -36.09
CA GLY A 377 -12.66 -36.97 -37.24
C GLY A 377 -14.06 -36.49 -36.84
N VAL A 378 -14.25 -36.09 -35.57
CA VAL A 378 -15.50 -35.48 -35.10
C VAL A 378 -15.40 -33.98 -35.26
N ASP A 379 -15.22 -33.55 -36.51
CA ASP A 379 -15.64 -32.21 -36.90
C ASP A 379 -17.12 -32.08 -36.57
N SER A 380 -17.47 -31.09 -35.73
CA SER A 380 -18.82 -30.66 -35.33
C SER A 380 -19.42 -31.23 -34.02
N TRP A 381 -18.86 -30.84 -32.88
CA TRP A 381 -19.74 -30.34 -31.80
C TRP A 381 -19.04 -29.30 -30.91
N PRO A 382 -19.27 -28.00 -31.19
CA PRO A 382 -19.64 -27.11 -30.09
C PRO A 382 -20.68 -26.02 -30.47
N VAL A 383 -21.62 -26.28 -31.38
CA VAL A 383 -22.74 -25.33 -31.63
C VAL A 383 -23.95 -25.60 -30.71
N ALA A 384 -24.10 -26.82 -30.17
CA ALA A 384 -25.26 -27.16 -29.35
C ALA A 384 -25.16 -26.70 -27.87
N LEU A 385 -23.95 -26.59 -27.31
CA LEU A 385 -23.75 -26.16 -25.91
C LEU A 385 -23.79 -24.63 -25.73
N GLY A 386 -23.40 -23.86 -26.75
CA GLY A 386 -23.47 -22.39 -26.71
C GLY A 386 -24.90 -21.83 -26.66
N ALA A 387 -25.87 -22.53 -27.25
CA ALA A 387 -27.27 -22.08 -27.25
C ALA A 387 -27.95 -22.20 -25.87
N PHE A 388 -27.59 -23.20 -25.07
CA PHE A 388 -28.18 -23.38 -23.74
C PHE A 388 -27.68 -22.36 -22.70
N LEU A 389 -26.42 -21.92 -22.83
CA LEU A 389 -25.82 -20.97 -21.90
C LEU A 389 -26.30 -19.52 -22.13
N VAL A 390 -26.54 -19.13 -23.39
CA VAL A 390 -27.08 -17.79 -23.72
C VAL A 390 -28.55 -17.62 -23.31
N ILE A 391 -29.37 -18.67 -23.40
CA ILE A 391 -30.77 -18.64 -22.94
C ILE A 391 -30.85 -18.57 -21.40
N GLY A 392 -29.97 -19.29 -20.69
CA GLY A 392 -29.91 -19.27 -19.23
C GLY A 392 -29.52 -17.91 -18.66
N VAL A 393 -28.52 -17.24 -19.24
CA VAL A 393 -28.05 -15.92 -18.78
C VAL A 393 -29.05 -14.81 -19.13
N GLY A 394 -29.73 -14.89 -20.29
CA GLY A 394 -30.79 -13.96 -20.67
C GLY A 394 -32.01 -13.99 -19.74
N ALA A 395 -32.43 -15.18 -19.30
CA ALA A 395 -33.53 -15.34 -18.34
C ALA A 395 -33.16 -14.81 -16.95
N LEU A 396 -31.92 -15.01 -16.51
CA LEU A 396 -31.45 -14.54 -15.20
C LEU A 396 -31.34 -13.00 -15.14
N LEU A 397 -30.88 -12.36 -16.24
CA LEU A 397 -30.81 -10.90 -16.35
C LEU A 397 -32.20 -10.25 -16.45
N ALA A 398 -33.16 -10.88 -17.14
CA ALA A 398 -34.55 -10.42 -17.18
C ALA A 398 -35.24 -10.52 -15.82
N ALA A 399 -34.96 -11.58 -15.04
CA ALA A 399 -35.48 -11.74 -13.68
C ALA A 399 -34.91 -10.68 -12.71
N ARG A 400 -33.60 -10.37 -12.78
CA ARG A 400 -32.98 -9.32 -11.95
C ARG A 400 -33.51 -7.92 -12.24
N ARG A 401 -33.91 -7.62 -13.49
CA ARG A 401 -34.45 -6.31 -13.86
C ARG A 401 -35.88 -6.08 -13.35
N ARG A 402 -36.69 -7.13 -13.17
CA ARG A 402 -38.04 -7.01 -12.59
C ARG A 402 -38.03 -6.81 -11.07
N LEU A 403 -37.04 -7.31 -10.34
CA LEU A 403 -36.94 -7.12 -8.89
C LEU A 403 -36.53 -5.70 -8.48
N ARG A 404 -35.79 -4.96 -9.32
CA ARG A 404 -35.43 -3.55 -9.02
C ARG A 404 -36.56 -2.54 -9.22
N LEU A 405 -37.68 -2.93 -9.85
CA LEU A 405 -38.83 -2.04 -10.06
C LEU A 405 -39.89 -2.12 -8.95
N PHE A 406 -39.73 -3.03 -7.97
CA PHE A 406 -40.71 -3.22 -6.89
C PHE A 406 -40.25 -2.70 -5.51
N THR A 407 -39.01 -2.23 -5.36
CA THR A 407 -38.48 -1.75 -4.06
C THR A 407 -38.51 -0.24 -3.87
N THR A 408 -38.99 0.55 -4.82
CA THR A 408 -39.24 1.99 -4.64
C THR A 408 -40.72 2.30 -4.70
N ARG A 409 -41.48 1.82 -3.71
CA ARG A 409 -42.76 2.45 -3.36
C ARG A 409 -43.17 2.18 -1.92
N ARG A 410 -43.23 3.31 -1.19
CA ARG A 410 -44.00 3.64 0.03
C ARG A 410 -43.27 3.51 1.35
N PRO A 411 -43.74 4.27 2.35
CA PRO A 411 -44.12 5.69 2.31
C PRO A 411 -43.29 6.53 3.28
#